data_AF-A0A2R6A6C6-F1
#
_entry.id   AF-A0A2R6A6C6-F1
#
_cell.length_a   1.000
_cell.length_b   1.000
_cell.length_c   1.000
_cell.angle_alpha   90.00
_cell.angle_beta   90.00
_cell.angle_gamma   90.00
#
_symmetry.space_group_name_H-M   'P 1'
#
loop_
_entity.id
_entity.type
_entity.pdbx_description
1 polymer ?
#
loop_
_entity_poly.entity_id
_entity_poly.type
_entity_poly.pdbx_seq_one_letter_code
_entity_poly.pdbx_strand_id
1 'polypeptide(L)'
;MGLIVTIIGLVVMVGGLFFKITYVPTLYDGVNGLILTTPHTVSNYFVTLLGLGILFFGVHLLIARQREPVTLFDEEYLKQQEEK
;
A
#
# COMPACT_ATOMS: atom_id res chain seq x y z
N MET A 1 10.51 -3.75 -11.51
CA MET A 1 10.17 -3.68 -10.08
C MET A 1 8.88 -2.92 -9.80
N GLY A 2 8.73 -1.63 -10.17
CA GLY A 2 7.50 -0.86 -9.87
C GLY A 2 6.17 -1.53 -10.29
N LEU A 3 6.10 -2.08 -11.52
CA LEU A 3 4.90 -2.79 -12.00
C LEU A 3 4.52 -4.00 -11.13
N ILE A 4 5.53 -4.77 -10.71
CA ILE A 4 5.32 -5.96 -9.87
C ILE A 4 4.77 -5.54 -8.50
N VAL A 5 5.33 -4.48 -7.91
CA VAL A 5 4.87 -3.94 -6.63
C VAL A 5 3.42 -3.44 -6.74
N THR A 6 3.06 -2.76 -7.83
CA THR A 6 1.68 -2.32 -8.08
C THR A 6 0.71 -3.50 -8.17
N ILE A 7 1.07 -4.57 -8.89
CA ILE A 7 0.24 -5.78 -9.00
C ILE A 7 0.05 -6.43 -7.64
N ILE A 8 1.11 -6.54 -6.83
CA ILE A 8 1.02 -7.08 -5.46
C ILE A 8 0.08 -6.22 -4.61
N GLY A 9 0.21 -4.90 -4.66
CA GLY A 9 -0.68 -3.98 -3.93
C GLY A 9 -2.15 -4.16 -4.32
N LEU A 10 -2.43 -4.32 -5.62
CA LEU A 10 -3.77 -4.58 -6.13
C LEU A 10 -4.34 -5.89 -5.57
N VAL A 11 -3.56 -6.97 -5.63
CA VAL A 11 -3.97 -8.30 -5.15
C VAL A 11 -4.25 -8.28 -3.65
N VAL A 12 -3.39 -7.64 -2.85
CA VAL A 12 -3.58 -7.52 -1.40
C VAL A 12 -4.81 -6.66 -1.07
N MET A 13 -5.00 -5.55 -1.78
CA MET A 13 -6.15 -4.65 -1.57
C MET A 13 -7.47 -5.36 -1.86
N VAL A 14 -7.56 -6.03 -3.02
CA VAL A 14 -8.71 -6.85 -3.42
C VAL A 14 -8.90 -7.99 -2.43
N GLY A 15 -7.82 -8.68 -2.06
CA GLY A 15 -7.82 -9.72 -1.05
C GLY A 15 -8.48 -9.28 0.26
N GLY A 16 -8.13 -8.11 0.80
CA GLY A 16 -8.73 -7.59 2.04
C GLY A 16 -10.24 -7.34 1.97
N LEU A 17 -10.78 -7.05 0.78
CA LEU A 17 -12.22 -6.86 0.58
C LEU A 17 -12.98 -8.20 0.55
N PHE A 18 -12.38 -9.23 -0.05
CA PHE A 18 -12.99 -10.56 -0.23
C PHE A 18 -12.73 -11.51 0.95
N PHE A 19 -11.58 -11.41 1.62
CA PHE A 19 -11.28 -12.13 2.85
C PHE A 19 -11.93 -11.43 4.04
N LYS A 20 -13.11 -11.94 4.42
CA LYS A 20 -13.85 -11.42 5.57
C LYS A 20 -13.32 -12.04 6.87
N ILE A 21 -13.28 -11.22 7.92
CA ILE A 21 -13.01 -11.68 9.29
C ILE A 21 -14.34 -11.88 9.99
N THR A 22 -14.52 -13.04 10.61
CA THR A 22 -15.65 -13.31 11.50
C THR A 22 -15.21 -13.10 12.93
N TYR A 23 -15.80 -12.10 13.59
CA TYR A 23 -15.60 -11.91 15.02
C TYR A 23 -16.51 -12.86 15.77
N VAL A 24 -15.91 -13.85 16.44
CA VAL A 24 -16.64 -14.73 17.35
C VAL A 24 -16.83 -13.95 18.66
N PRO A 25 -18.06 -13.80 19.18
CA PRO A 25 -18.27 -13.16 20.46
C PRO A 25 -17.57 -13.98 21.55
N THR A 26 -16.46 -13.46 22.08
CA THR A 26 -15.80 -14.02 23.25
C THR A 26 -16.42 -13.37 24.48
N LEU A 27 -16.91 -14.18 25.42
CA LEU A 27 -17.16 -13.75 26.80
C LEU A 27 -15.81 -13.25 27.35
N TYR A 28 -15.67 -11.93 27.48
CA TYR A 28 -14.52 -11.36 28.15
C TYR A 28 -14.67 -11.62 29.64
N ASP A 29 -13.93 -12.61 30.15
CA ASP A 29 -13.81 -12.84 31.59
C ASP A 29 -13.19 -11.58 32.22
N GLY A 30 -13.95 -10.86 33.04
CA GLY A 30 -13.52 -9.62 33.70
C GLY A 30 -14.22 -8.33 33.26
N VAL A 31 -15.14 -8.37 32.29
CA VAL A 31 -15.99 -7.21 31.95
C VAL A 31 -17.42 -7.54 32.37
N ASN A 32 -18.01 -6.77 33.30
CA ASN A 32 -19.40 -6.89 33.73
C ASN A 32 -20.38 -6.40 32.63
N GLY A 33 -20.33 -7.04 31.46
CA GLY A 33 -21.18 -6.75 30.32
C GLY A 33 -21.36 -8.02 29.51
N LEU A 34 -22.60 -8.52 29.46
CA LEU A 34 -22.98 -9.57 28.53
C LEU A 34 -22.94 -8.97 27.12
N ILE A 35 -21.82 -9.12 26.40
CA ILE A 35 -21.70 -8.68 25.02
C ILE A 35 -22.52 -9.65 24.15
N LEU A 36 -23.81 -9.34 24.00
CA LEU A 36 -24.73 -9.98 23.05
C LEU A 36 -24.47 -9.45 21.63
N THR A 37 -23.24 -9.54 21.14
CA THR A 37 -22.98 -9.24 19.72
C THR A 37 -23.18 -10.51 18.93
N THR A 38 -24.07 -10.47 17.94
CA THR A 38 -24.16 -11.53 16.95
C THR A 38 -22.83 -11.63 16.20
N PRO A 39 -22.42 -12.82 15.73
CA PRO A 39 -21.23 -12.94 14.89
C PRO A 39 -21.35 -11.99 13.69
N HIS A 40 -20.47 -11.01 13.62
CA HIS A 40 -20.41 -10.07 12.50
C HIS A 40 -19.24 -10.46 11.60
N THR A 41 -19.55 -10.75 10.35
CA THR A 41 -18.56 -10.99 9.31
C THR A 41 -18.35 -9.70 8.55
N VAL A 42 -17.19 -9.07 8.73
CA VAL A 42 -16.84 -7.78 8.10
C VAL A 42 -15.63 -7.95 7.19
N SER A 43 -15.53 -7.10 6.17
CA SER A 43 -14.35 -7.06 5.31
C SER A 43 -13.12 -6.61 6.10
N ASN A 44 -11.95 -7.14 5.73
CA ASN A 44 -10.71 -6.85 6.41
C ASN A 44 -10.10 -5.53 5.91
N TYR A 45 -10.61 -4.42 6.45
CA TYR A 45 -10.16 -3.07 6.08
C TYR A 45 -8.68 -2.84 6.37
N PHE A 46 -8.09 -3.50 7.36
CA PHE A 46 -6.65 -3.39 7.64
C PHE A 46 -5.82 -3.92 6.47
N VAL A 47 -6.14 -5.11 5.97
CA VAL A 47 -5.46 -5.70 4.80
C VAL A 47 -5.73 -4.88 3.54
N THR A 48 -6.96 -4.36 3.38
CA THR A 48 -7.28 -3.45 2.26
C THR A 48 -6.43 -2.19 2.28
N LEU A 49 -6.27 -1.54 3.43
CA LEU A 49 -5.45 -0.34 3.60
C LEU A 49 -3.96 -0.62 3.37
N LEU A 50 -3.46 -1.76 3.84
CA LEU A 50 -2.09 -2.20 3.58
C LEU A 50 -1.85 -2.39 2.07
N GLY A 51 -2.78 -3.05 1.37
CA GLY A 51 -2.74 -3.20 -0.08
C GLY A 51 -2.75 -1.87 -0.83
N LEU A 52 -3.58 -0.92 -0.38
CA LEU A 52 -3.64 0.43 -0.93
C LEU A 52 -2.30 1.17 -0.80
N GLY A 53 -1.62 1.04 0.36
CA GLY A 53 -0.29 1.62 0.57
C GLY A 53 0.76 1.06 -0.38
N ILE A 54 0.78 -0.26 -0.57
CA ILE A 54 1.68 -0.93 -1.51
C ILE A 54 1.39 -0.49 -2.96
N LEU A 55 0.10 -0.39 -3.32
CA LEU A 55 -0.33 0.06 -4.64
C LEU A 55 0.15 1.49 -4.92
N PHE A 56 -0.05 2.40 -3.96
CA PHE A 56 0.39 3.80 -4.06
C PHE A 56 1.90 3.92 -4.24
N PHE A 57 2.67 3.12 -3.49
CA PHE A 57 4.12 3.06 -3.62
C PHE A 57 4.57 2.51 -4.99
N GLY A 58 3.92 1.44 -5.47
CA GLY A 58 4.19 0.87 -6.80
C GLY A 58 3.92 1.87 -7.93
N VAL A 59 2.80 2.60 -7.87
CA VAL A 59 2.46 3.66 -8.84
C VAL A 59 3.50 4.79 -8.79
N HIS A 60 3.92 5.21 -7.60
CA HIS A 60 4.99 6.22 -7.46
C HIS A 60 6.29 5.78 -8.14
N LEU A 61 6.71 4.53 -7.96
CA LEU A 61 7.89 3.99 -8.63
C LEU A 61 7.77 3.97 -10.16
N LEU A 62 6.56 3.74 -10.69
CA LEU A 62 6.30 3.78 -12.14
C LEU A 62 6.39 5.21 -12.68
N ILE A 63 5.80 6.19 -11.99
CA ILE A 63 5.84 7.60 -12.38
C ILE A 63 7.28 8.14 -12.26
N ALA A 64 7.99 7.80 -11.18
CA ALA A 64 9.36 8.20 -10.97
C ALA A 64 10.32 7.64 -12.04
N ARG A 65 10.01 6.47 -12.61
CA ARG A 65 10.80 5.90 -13.72
C ARG A 65 10.56 6.61 -15.06
N GLN A 66 9.39 7.22 -15.25
CA GLN A 66 9.08 7.98 -16.47
C GLN A 66 9.63 9.40 -16.44
N ARG A 67 9.92 9.93 -15.26
CA ARG A 67 10.68 11.16 -15.11
C ARG A 67 12.16 10.76 -15.14
N GLU A 68 12.80 10.88 -16.29
CA GLU A 68 14.26 10.88 -16.35
C GLU A 68 14.77 11.82 -15.24
N PRO A 69 15.75 11.39 -14.42
CA PRO A 69 16.40 12.33 -13.54
C PRO A 69 17.06 13.36 -14.45
N VAL A 70 16.45 14.54 -14.58
CA VAL A 70 17.15 15.71 -15.10
C VAL A 70 18.19 16.04 -14.03
N THR A 71 19.33 15.38 -14.14
CA THR A 71 20.56 15.72 -13.45
C THR A 71 20.91 17.11 -13.96
N LEU A 72 20.52 18.14 -13.20
CA LEU A 72 20.98 19.52 -13.39
C LEU A 72 22.51 19.63 -13.49
N PHE A 73 23.22 18.57 -13.08
CA PHE A 73 24.66 18.40 -13.24
C PHE A 73 25.12 18.18 -14.68
N ASP A 74 24.33 17.62 -15.60
CA ASP A 74 24.81 17.35 -16.96
C ASP A 74 25.00 18.63 -17.79
N GLU A 75 24.12 19.63 -17.67
CA GLU A 75 24.30 20.89 -18.40
C GLU A 75 25.51 21.70 -17.89
N GLU A 76 25.78 21.65 -16.58
CA GLU A 76 26.91 22.37 -15.97
C GLU A 76 28.25 21.65 -16.21
N TYR A 77 28.26 20.31 -16.20
CA TYR A 77 29.45 19.51 -16.56
C TYR A 77 29.78 19.59 -18.06
N LEU A 78 28.78 19.65 -18.94
CA LEU A 78 29.02 19.79 -20.39
C LEU A 78 29.59 21.17 -20.73
N LYS A 79 29.12 22.25 -20.10
CA LYS A 79 29.69 23.60 -20.30
C LYS A 79 31.15 23.70 -19.85
N GLN A 80 31.54 23.03 -18.76
CA GLN A 80 32.94 23.02 -18.31
C GLN A 80 33.88 22.22 -19.22
N GLN A 81 33.37 21.33 -20.08
CA GLN A 81 34.19 20.63 -21.08
C GLN A 81 34.35 21.42 -22.39
N GLU A 82 33.44 22.32 -22.74
CA GLU A 82 33.56 23.19 -23.92
C GLU A 82 34.49 24.39 -23.71
N GLU A 83 34.79 24.75 -22.46
CA GLU A 83 35.72 25.86 -22.10
C GLU A 83 37.20 25.43 -21.91
N LYS A 84 37.56 24.16 -22.18
CA LYS A 84 38.95 23.66 -22.17
C LYS A 84 39.46 23.35 -23.57
#